data_AF-A0A537MED8-F1
#
_entry.id   AF-A0A537MED8-F1
#
_cell.length_a   1.000
_cell.length_b   1.000
_cell.length_c   1.000
_cell.angle_alpha   90.00
_cell.angle_beta   90.00
_cell.angle_gamma   90.00
#
_symmetry.space_group_name_H-M   'P 1'
#
loop_
_entity.id
_entity.type
_entity.pdbx_description
1 polymer ?
#
loop_
_entity_poly.entity_id
_entity_poly.type
_entity_poly.pdbx_seq_one_letter_code
_entity_poly.pdbx_strand_id
1 'polypeptide(L)' 'MKGREKILLGLAAAAIAATAMASETISYSYDARGRLVKVQRSGTVNNNVSATYSYDKADNRTNVNVVSPNSPPP' A
#
# COMPACT_ATOMS: atom_id res chain seq x y z
N MET A 1 52.18 -20.95 -36.11
CA MET A 1 51.95 -19.53 -36.46
C MET A 1 50.56 -19.13 -35.99
N LYS A 2 50.45 -17.92 -35.39
CA LYS A 2 49.27 -17.04 -35.23
C LYS A 2 47.87 -17.67 -35.49
N GLY A 3 46.88 -17.63 -34.61
CA GLY A 3 46.78 -16.91 -33.35
C GLY A 3 45.32 -16.79 -32.88
N ARG A 4 45.20 -16.42 -31.60
CA ARG A 4 44.09 -15.74 -30.92
C ARG A 4 42.69 -16.36 -31.05
N GLU A 5 42.40 -17.19 -30.05
CA GLU A 5 41.15 -17.23 -29.28
C GLU A 5 40.18 -16.09 -29.60
N LYS A 6 38.96 -16.47 -29.98
CA LYS A 6 37.78 -15.61 -29.84
C LYS A 6 36.63 -16.44 -29.29
N ILE A 7 36.75 -16.80 -28.01
CA ILE A 7 35.59 -17.15 -27.21
C ILE A 7 34.92 -15.83 -26.86
N LEU A 8 33.86 -15.47 -27.57
CA LEU A 8 32.93 -14.42 -27.14
C LEU A 8 31.63 -15.08 -26.72
N LEU A 9 31.64 -15.63 -25.50
CA LEU A 9 30.44 -15.91 -24.74
C LEU A 9 30.03 -14.59 -24.06
N GLY A 10 29.21 -13.81 -24.75
CA GLY A 10 28.55 -12.64 -24.18
C GLY A 10 27.07 -12.95 -24.02
N LEU A 11 26.68 -13.55 -22.89
CA LEU A 11 25.28 -13.65 -22.49
C LEU A 11 24.75 -12.21 -22.37
N ALA A 12 23.91 -11.79 -23.32
CA ALA A 12 23.16 -10.56 -23.20
C ALA A 12 22.17 -10.75 -22.04
N ALA A 13 22.55 -10.28 -20.85
CA ALA A 13 21.64 -10.22 -19.72
C ALA A 13 20.60 -9.13 -20.01
N ALA A 14 19.44 -9.52 -20.52
CA ALA A 14 18.28 -8.66 -20.56
C ALA A 14 17.80 -8.45 -19.11
N ALA A 15 18.17 -7.32 -18.50
CA ALA A 15 17.60 -6.91 -17.23
C ALA A 15 16.13 -6.55 -17.46
N ILE A 16 15.22 -7.46 -17.12
CA ILE A 16 13.79 -7.15 -17.07
C ILE A 16 13.59 -6.24 -15.86
N ALA A 17 13.30 -4.97 -16.10
CA ALA A 17 12.88 -4.07 -15.04
C ALA A 17 11.56 -4.61 -14.47
N ALA A 18 11.58 -5.15 -13.25
CA ALA A 18 10.37 -5.53 -12.55
C ALA A 18 9.56 -4.26 -12.30
N THR A 19 8.38 -4.17 -12.92
CA THR A 19 7.46 -3.06 -12.68
C THR A 19 6.98 -3.13 -11.24
N ALA A 20 7.16 -2.07 -10.46
CA ALA A 20 6.55 -1.98 -9.14
C ALA A 20 5.02 -1.95 -9.30
N MET A 21 4.35 -3.05 -8.92
CA MET A 21 2.89 -3.16 -8.99
C MET A 21 2.29 -2.65 -7.69
N ALA A 22 1.73 -1.44 -7.73
CA ALA A 22 0.94 -0.88 -6.65
C ALA A 22 -0.50 -1.41 -6.72
N SER A 23 -0.98 -2.00 -5.63
CA SER A 23 -2.36 -2.45 -5.49
C SER A 23 -2.84 -2.11 -4.08
N GLU A 24 -4.06 -1.62 -3.98
CA GLU A 24 -4.71 -1.30 -2.70
C GLU A 24 -6.18 -1.70 -2.77
N THR A 25 -6.68 -2.33 -1.71
CA THR A 25 -8.10 -2.56 -1.46
C THR A 25 -8.51 -1.72 -0.26
N ILE A 26 -9.60 -0.95 -0.41
CA ILE A 26 -10.13 -0.11 0.65
C ILE A 26 -11.52 -0.62 1.05
N SER A 27 -11.67 -0.98 2.31
CA SER A 27 -12.93 -1.40 2.90
C SER A 27 -13.53 -0.30 3.76
N TYR A 28 -14.80 0.01 3.51
CA TYR A 28 -15.58 1.01 4.23
C TYR A 28 -16.62 0.33 5.10
N SER A 29 -16.76 0.78 6.35
CA SER A 29 -17.81 0.31 7.26
C SER A 29 -18.66 1.47 7.72
N TYR A 30 -19.97 1.24 7.76
CA TYR A 30 -20.96 2.25 8.09
C TYR A 30 -21.75 1.85 9.33
N ASP A 31 -22.21 2.84 10.10
CA ASP A 31 -23.19 2.61 11.16
C ASP A 31 -24.62 2.47 10.60
N ALA A 32 -25.59 2.20 11.49
CA ALA A 32 -27.00 2.04 11.11
C ALA A 32 -27.63 3.31 10.50
N ARG A 33 -26.99 4.47 10.65
CA ARG A 33 -27.44 5.74 10.04
C ARG A 33 -26.76 5.99 8.68
N GLY A 34 -25.94 5.05 8.20
CA GLY A 34 -25.23 5.16 6.93
C GLY A 34 -23.97 6.03 7.00
N ARG A 35 -23.42 6.28 8.19
CA ARG A 35 -22.24 7.14 8.37
C ARG A 35 -20.98 6.32 8.40
N LEU A 36 -19.91 6.82 7.78
CA LEU A 36 -18.63 6.14 7.71
C LEU A 36 -17.97 6.07 9.09
N VAL A 37 -17.80 4.87 9.65
CA VAL A 37 -17.18 4.67 10.98
C VAL A 37 -15.78 4.07 10.90
N LYS A 38 -15.43 3.40 9.80
CA LYS A 38 -14.12 2.78 9.63
C LYS A 38 -13.68 2.73 8.17
N VAL A 39 -12.39 2.99 7.94
CA VAL A 39 -11.68 2.73 6.69
C VAL A 39 -10.53 1.77 6.99
N GLN A 40 -10.40 0.71 6.20
CA GLN A 40 -9.30 -0.26 6.29
C GLN A 40 -8.65 -0.39 4.93
N ARG A 41 -7.32 -0.29 4.89
CA ARG A 41 -6.51 -0.40 3.67
C ARG A 41 -5.67 -1.67 3.74
N SER A 42 -5.66 -2.43 2.66
CA SER A 42 -4.79 -3.59 2.47
C SER A 42 -4.20 -3.59 1.07
N GLY A 43 -3.08 -4.29 0.89
CA GLY A 43 -2.41 -4.40 -0.42
C GLY A 43 -0.92 -4.11 -0.31
N THR A 44 -0.34 -3.55 -1.37
CA THR A 44 1.09 -3.20 -1.39
C THR A 44 1.34 -1.78 -0.92
N VAL A 45 0.39 -0.86 -1.11
CA VAL A 45 0.49 0.54 -0.68
C VAL A 45 -0.41 0.78 0.53
N ASN A 46 0.08 1.52 1.54
CA ASN A 46 -0.65 1.82 2.79
C ASN A 46 -1.21 0.58 3.50
N ASN A 47 -0.53 -0.56 3.34
CA ASN A 47 -1.01 -1.83 3.88
C ASN A 47 -1.19 -1.74 5.40
N ASN A 48 -2.33 -2.23 5.88
CA ASN A 48 -2.73 -2.21 7.29
C ASN A 48 -2.92 -0.80 7.89
N VAL A 49 -2.99 0.25 7.07
CA VAL A 49 -3.45 1.55 7.56
C VAL A 49 -4.95 1.48 7.81
N SER A 50 -5.39 1.96 8.97
CA SER A 50 -6.81 2.05 9.30
C SER A 50 -7.17 3.40 9.88
N ALA A 51 -8.39 3.85 9.63
CA ALA A 51 -8.95 5.05 10.23
C ALA A 51 -10.30 4.73 10.88
N THR A 52 -10.55 5.28 12.07
CA THR A 52 -11.85 5.22 12.74
C THR A 52 -12.40 6.63 12.96
N TYR A 53 -13.73 6.75 12.89
CA TYR A 53 -14.44 8.02 12.98
C TYR A 53 -15.46 7.98 14.10
N SER A 54 -15.54 9.07 14.86
CA SER A 54 -16.55 9.29 15.90
C SER A 54 -17.41 10.49 15.56
N TYR A 55 -18.67 10.44 15.99
CA TYR A 55 -19.66 11.46 15.70
C TYR A 55 -20.42 11.85 16.97
N ASP A 56 -20.85 13.11 17.04
CA ASP A 56 -21.80 13.57 18.06
C ASP A 56 -23.26 13.24 17.66
N LYS A 57 -24.21 13.68 18.51
CA LYS A 57 -25.65 13.49 18.28
C LYS A 57 -26.22 14.35 17.15
N ALA A 58 -25.57 15.46 16.81
CA ALA A 58 -25.96 16.38 15.75
C ALA A 58 -25.34 16.00 14.40
N ASP A 59 -24.70 14.84 14.33
CA ASP A 59 -24.08 14.27 13.14
C ASP A 59 -22.74 14.90 12.73
N ASN A 60 -22.13 15.69 13.62
CA ASN A 60 -20.80 16.23 13.36
C ASN A 60 -19.74 15.18 13.65
N ARG A 61 -18.74 15.06 12.77
CA ARG A 61 -17.57 14.21 13.01
C ARG A 61 -16.67 14.88 14.05
N THR A 62 -16.54 14.27 15.21
CA THR A 62 -15.78 14.82 16.34
C THR A 62 -14.36 14.31 16.43
N ASN A 63 -14.05 13.16 15.81
CA ASN A 63 -12.70 12.60 15.82
C ASN A 63 -12.37 11.81 14.55
N VAL A 64 -11.09 11.76 14.23
CA VAL A 64 -10.46 10.81 13.33
C VAL A 64 -9.25 10.22 14.03
N ASN A 65 -9.22 8.91 14.22
CA ASN A 65 -8.00 8.22 14.65
C ASN A 65 -7.44 7.42 13.48
N VAL A 66 -6.17 7.68 13.11
CA VAL A 66 -5.47 6.96 12.04
C VAL A 66 -4.32 6.18 12.63
N VAL A 67 -4.31 4.87 12.38
CA VAL A 67 -3.23 3.97 12.79
C VAL A 67 -2.57 3.42 11.54
N SER A 68 -1.26 3.66 11.43
CA SER A 68 -0.40 3.01 10.44
C SER A 68 0.57 2.09 11.17
N PRO A 69 0.90 0.90 10.62
CA PRO A 69 1.90 0.01 11.22
C PRO A 69 3.28 0.66 11.40
N ASN A 70 3.55 1.77 10.69
CA ASN A 70 4.80 2.50 10.77
C ASN A 70 4.71 3.79 11.62
N SER A 71 3.56 4.07 12.25
CA SER A 71 3.44 5.19 13.17
C SER A 71 4.01 4.80 14.55
N PRO A 72 4.85 5.63 15.18
CA PRO A 72 5.25 5.41 16.57
C PRO A 72 4.01 5.43 17.48
N PRO A 73 4.02 4.69 18.60
CA PRO A 73 2.91 4.70 19.55
C PRO A 73 2.67 6.12 20.08
N PRO A 74 1.40 6.46 20.43
CA PRO A 74 1.04 7.75 20.98
C PRO A 74 1.71 8.04 22.33
#